data_AF-A0A1Q4AVY5-F1
#
_entry.id   AF-A0A1Q4AVY5-F1
#
_cell.length_a   1.000
_cell.length_b   1.000
_cell.length_c   1.000
_cell.angle_alpha   90.00
_cell.angle_beta   90.00
_cell.angle_gamma   90.00
#
_symmetry.space_group_name_H-M   'P 1'
#
loop_
_entity.id
_entity.type
_entity.pdbx_description
1 polymer ?
#
loop_
_entity_poly.entity_id
_entity_poly.type
_entity_poly.pdbx_seq_one_letter_code
_entity_poly.pdbx_strand_id
1 'polypeptide(L)'
;MPTVVQKTKEQTLAWLRTISGELATATLKRLEDTLPWYGDMPPGRRSAVGLVAQAGITSFISWFEDPKSTPWIAADVFGAAPRELLRSVSLTQTLQLIRLTVEVVEHRIKNDDDVLREGILLYSREIAFAAADVYARAAEARGLWDARLEALVVDSILSGEYDNELPSRIAALGWNGHGEVCVLVGTAPKMLDVDQLRRTARHLDADVLIGVQGSRLVLVIGRASPRTDPDAVTPMPFLEIAKQLEPGFGPGHLVLGHEVPTLVDASKSAKAALAGFAVARSWRNAPRPTLADDLLPERAFAGDPLARSTLINKIYRPLQAHSTDLLATLWCYLDNGRSLEATARELFVHPNTVRYRLKRVSDVIGWDATGAREALILQSALIVGSIADPDSAKRAR
;
A
#
# COMPACT_ATOMS: atom_id res chain seq x y z
N MET A 1 -62.47 -31.78 16.35
CA MET A 1 -61.10 -31.26 16.15
C MET A 1 -60.66 -30.64 17.45
N PRO A 2 -59.53 -31.08 18.06
CA PRO A 2 -59.06 -30.44 19.28
C PRO A 2 -58.48 -29.08 18.90
N THR A 3 -59.10 -28.02 19.41
CA THR A 3 -58.61 -26.65 19.38
C THR A 3 -57.27 -26.60 20.11
N VAL A 4 -56.19 -26.36 19.37
CA VAL A 4 -54.86 -26.09 19.91
C VAL A 4 -54.98 -24.81 20.75
N VAL A 5 -54.92 -24.96 22.07
CA VAL A 5 -54.91 -23.83 22.99
C VAL A 5 -53.54 -23.15 22.84
N GLN A 6 -53.50 -22.04 22.10
CA GLN A 6 -52.31 -21.20 22.03
C GLN A 6 -51.93 -20.77 23.46
N LYS A 7 -50.69 -21.06 23.86
CA LYS A 7 -50.16 -20.57 25.14
C LYS A 7 -50.13 -19.04 25.11
N THR A 8 -50.47 -18.43 26.25
CA THR A 8 -50.28 -16.98 26.39
C THR A 8 -48.79 -16.63 26.39
N LYS A 9 -48.43 -15.44 25.92
CA LYS A 9 -47.02 -14.97 25.85
C LYS A 9 -46.26 -15.15 27.18
N GLU A 10 -46.93 -14.90 28.30
CA GLU A 10 -46.38 -15.09 29.65
C GLU A 10 -46.05 -16.55 29.97
N GLN A 11 -46.93 -17.49 29.56
CA GLN A 11 -46.70 -18.93 29.72
C GLN A 11 -45.54 -19.40 28.83
N THR A 12 -45.41 -18.86 27.61
CA THR A 12 -44.29 -19.16 26.72
C THR A 12 -42.97 -18.64 27.28
N LEU A 13 -42.93 -17.43 27.86
CA LEU A 13 -41.75 -16.87 28.52
C LEU A 13 -41.32 -17.67 29.76
N ALA A 14 -42.27 -18.05 30.63
CA ALA A 14 -41.98 -18.86 31.81
C ALA A 14 -41.38 -20.23 31.42
N TRP A 15 -41.90 -20.82 30.34
CA TRP A 15 -41.39 -22.06 29.78
C TRP A 15 -39.99 -21.89 29.17
N LEU A 16 -39.75 -20.86 28.36
CA LEU A 16 -38.44 -20.58 27.77
C LEU A 16 -37.35 -20.38 28.85
N ARG A 17 -37.69 -19.66 29.93
CA ARG A 17 -36.78 -19.47 31.08
C ARG A 17 -36.41 -20.81 31.72
N THR A 18 -37.37 -21.72 31.89
CA THR A 18 -37.11 -23.05 32.48
C THR A 18 -36.25 -23.96 31.58
N ILE A 19 -36.40 -23.88 30.25
CA ILE A 19 -35.63 -24.73 29.32
C ILE A 19 -34.31 -24.11 28.83
N SER A 20 -34.02 -22.86 29.20
CA SER A 20 -32.85 -22.10 28.71
C SER A 20 -31.50 -22.83 28.93
N GLY A 21 -31.31 -23.47 30.08
CA GLY A 21 -30.11 -24.26 30.37
C GLY A 21 -29.99 -25.52 29.51
N GLU A 22 -31.11 -26.19 29.22
CA GLU A 22 -31.14 -27.33 28.30
C GLU A 22 -30.83 -26.89 26.87
N LEU A 23 -31.39 -25.76 26.41
CA LEU A 23 -31.11 -25.19 25.09
C LEU A 23 -29.63 -24.84 24.93
N ALA A 24 -29.01 -24.24 25.95
CA ALA A 24 -27.58 -23.95 25.93
C ALA A 24 -26.76 -25.25 25.81
N THR A 25 -27.07 -26.26 26.62
CA THR A 25 -26.37 -27.55 26.59
C THR A 25 -26.53 -28.26 25.24
N ALA A 26 -27.73 -28.26 24.68
CA ALA A 26 -28.02 -28.83 23.36
C ALA A 26 -27.29 -28.07 22.24
N THR A 27 -27.21 -26.75 22.33
CA THR A 27 -26.48 -25.91 21.38
C THR A 27 -24.99 -26.21 21.41
N LEU A 28 -24.38 -26.29 22.60
CA LEU A 28 -22.95 -26.62 22.73
C LEU A 28 -22.61 -27.99 22.15
N LYS A 29 -23.45 -29.00 22.44
CA LYS A 29 -23.30 -30.34 21.87
C LYS A 29 -23.40 -30.31 20.34
N ARG A 30 -24.39 -29.59 19.80
CA ARG A 30 -24.59 -29.48 18.36
C ARG A 30 -23.44 -28.73 17.67
N LEU A 31 -22.87 -27.71 18.31
CA LEU A 31 -21.67 -27.01 17.82
C LEU A 31 -20.48 -27.97 17.72
N GLU A 32 -20.25 -28.80 18.74
CA GLU A 32 -19.19 -29.81 18.77
C GLU A 32 -19.38 -30.89 17.70
N ASP A 33 -20.61 -31.37 17.52
CA ASP A 33 -20.93 -32.42 16.54
C ASP A 33 -20.86 -31.93 15.08
N THR A 34 -21.10 -30.64 14.82
CA THR A 34 -21.36 -30.12 13.46
C THR A 34 -20.27 -29.20 12.93
N LEU A 35 -19.53 -28.49 13.80
CA LEU A 35 -18.54 -27.49 13.39
C LEU A 35 -17.11 -27.96 13.72
N PRO A 36 -16.33 -28.44 12.73
CA PRO A 36 -14.97 -28.93 12.97
C PRO A 36 -14.08 -27.91 13.66
N TRP A 37 -14.19 -26.63 13.27
CA TRP A 37 -13.40 -25.55 13.85
C TRP A 37 -13.65 -25.35 15.36
N TYR A 38 -14.85 -25.68 15.86
CA TYR A 38 -15.19 -25.55 17.27
C TYR A 38 -14.57 -26.69 18.10
N GLY A 39 -14.55 -27.90 17.53
CA GLY A 39 -13.84 -29.05 18.11
C GLY A 39 -12.34 -28.80 18.25
N ASP A 40 -11.72 -28.21 17.23
CA ASP A 40 -10.27 -27.96 17.19
C ASP A 40 -9.81 -26.76 18.05
N MET A 41 -10.72 -25.98 18.64
CA MET A 41 -10.38 -24.80 19.42
C MET A 41 -9.73 -25.15 20.78
N PRO A 42 -8.75 -24.35 21.26
CA PRO A 42 -8.25 -24.47 22.62
C PRO A 42 -9.35 -24.31 23.67
N PRO A 43 -9.28 -25.02 24.83
CA PRO A 43 -10.37 -25.05 25.81
C PRO A 43 -10.87 -23.67 26.29
N GLY A 44 -9.95 -22.72 26.52
CA GLY A 44 -10.32 -21.36 26.94
C GLY A 44 -11.12 -20.59 25.90
N ARG A 45 -10.82 -20.76 24.61
CA ARG A 45 -11.58 -20.13 23.52
C ARG A 45 -12.93 -20.81 23.31
N ARG A 46 -12.95 -22.13 23.35
CA ARG A 46 -14.19 -22.92 23.24
C ARG A 46 -15.19 -22.54 24.33
N SER A 47 -14.71 -22.40 25.57
CA SER A 47 -15.54 -21.93 26.70
C SER A 47 -16.12 -20.54 26.45
N ALA A 48 -15.32 -19.59 25.95
CA ALA A 48 -15.78 -18.25 25.66
C ALA A 48 -16.78 -18.19 24.49
N VAL A 49 -16.64 -19.04 23.47
CA VAL A 49 -17.67 -19.20 22.42
C VAL A 49 -18.97 -19.76 23.02
N GLY A 50 -18.87 -20.69 23.95
CA GLY A 50 -20.02 -21.23 24.66
C GLY A 50 -20.77 -20.20 25.50
N LEU A 51 -20.05 -19.28 26.15
CA LEU A 51 -20.66 -18.15 26.87
C LEU A 51 -21.46 -17.24 25.94
N VAL A 52 -20.96 -16.98 24.73
CA VAL A 52 -21.67 -16.19 23.71
C VAL A 52 -22.96 -16.89 23.27
N ALA A 53 -22.92 -18.20 23.03
CA ALA A 53 -24.12 -18.96 22.66
C ALA A 53 -25.18 -18.92 23.77
N GLN A 54 -24.76 -19.06 25.04
CA GLN A 54 -25.66 -18.96 26.19
C GLN A 54 -26.24 -17.55 26.35
N ALA A 55 -25.40 -16.51 26.27
CA ALA A 55 -25.84 -15.11 26.30
C ALA A 55 -26.83 -14.80 25.17
N GLY A 56 -26.61 -15.37 23.98
CA GLY A 56 -27.54 -15.28 22.85
C GLY A 56 -28.93 -15.84 23.14
N ILE A 57 -29.02 -16.97 23.85
CA ILE A 57 -30.31 -17.57 24.27
C ILE A 57 -30.99 -16.70 25.34
N THR A 58 -30.24 -16.21 26.33
CA THR A 58 -30.79 -15.32 27.37
C THR A 58 -31.27 -13.98 26.78
N SER A 59 -30.51 -13.42 25.85
CA SER A 59 -30.88 -12.20 25.13
C SER A 59 -32.11 -12.41 24.25
N PHE A 60 -32.28 -13.59 23.64
CA PHE A 60 -33.53 -13.92 22.92
C PHE A 60 -34.75 -13.88 23.85
N ILE A 61 -34.66 -14.50 25.03
CA ILE A 61 -35.77 -14.54 26.00
C ILE A 61 -36.15 -13.12 26.43
N SER A 62 -35.14 -12.27 26.70
CA SER A 62 -35.33 -10.88 27.10
C SER A 62 -35.93 -10.04 25.96
N TRP A 63 -35.46 -10.23 24.73
CA TRP A 63 -36.01 -9.60 23.54
C TRP A 63 -37.45 -10.05 23.25
N PHE A 64 -37.77 -11.33 23.47
CA PHE A 64 -39.12 -11.84 23.27
C PHE A 64 -40.12 -11.26 24.29
N GLU A 65 -39.67 -10.94 25.50
CA GLU A 65 -40.45 -10.25 26.52
C GLU A 65 -40.84 -8.84 26.07
N ASP A 66 -39.86 -8.04 25.62
CA ASP A 66 -40.09 -6.71 25.04
C ASP A 66 -39.33 -6.50 23.70
N PRO A 67 -39.97 -6.76 22.55
CA PRO A 67 -39.34 -6.55 21.25
C PRO A 67 -39.01 -5.09 20.93
N LYS A 68 -39.61 -4.12 21.66
CA LYS A 68 -39.38 -2.68 21.49
C LYS A 68 -38.15 -2.19 22.27
N SER A 69 -37.58 -2.99 23.18
CA SER A 69 -36.36 -2.66 23.92
C SER A 69 -35.08 -3.01 23.12
N THR A 70 -35.12 -2.79 21.80
CA THR A 70 -34.13 -3.21 20.80
C THR A 70 -32.68 -2.67 20.91
N PRO A 71 -32.29 -1.62 21.66
CA PRO A 71 -30.97 -0.97 21.42
C PRO A 71 -29.69 -1.73 21.86
N TRP A 72 -29.76 -2.86 22.58
CA TRP A 72 -28.55 -3.44 23.24
C TRP A 72 -28.23 -4.91 22.91
N ILE A 73 -28.89 -5.54 21.92
CA ILE A 73 -28.68 -6.97 21.58
C ILE A 73 -27.19 -7.29 21.31
N ALA A 74 -26.47 -6.39 20.62
CA ALA A 74 -25.05 -6.57 20.32
C ALA A 74 -24.18 -6.51 21.59
N ALA A 75 -24.46 -5.56 22.47
CA ALA A 75 -23.69 -5.34 23.70
C ALA A 75 -23.95 -6.46 24.72
N ASP A 76 -25.18 -6.96 24.80
CA ASP A 76 -25.56 -8.01 25.74
C ASP A 76 -24.96 -9.37 25.36
N VAL A 77 -24.90 -9.69 24.06
CA VAL A 77 -24.38 -10.98 23.58
C VAL A 77 -22.86 -10.96 23.37
N PHE A 78 -22.32 -9.91 22.73
CA PHE A 78 -20.89 -9.82 22.41
C PHE A 78 -20.07 -9.12 23.49
N GLY A 79 -20.70 -8.38 24.41
CA GLY A 79 -20.02 -7.77 25.57
C GLY A 79 -19.74 -8.75 26.71
N ALA A 80 -20.46 -9.88 26.76
CA ALA A 80 -20.20 -10.97 27.71
C ALA A 80 -18.92 -11.77 27.37
N ALA A 81 -18.39 -11.62 26.17
CA ALA A 81 -17.21 -12.33 25.69
C ALA A 81 -15.91 -11.54 25.89
N PRO A 82 -14.77 -12.20 26.15
CA PRO A 82 -13.46 -11.56 26.13
C PRO A 82 -13.20 -10.87 24.78
N ARG A 83 -12.60 -9.68 24.82
CA ARG A 83 -12.25 -8.90 23.61
C ARG A 83 -11.31 -9.66 22.65
N GLU A 84 -10.53 -10.62 23.17
CA GLU A 84 -9.68 -11.48 22.33
C GLU A 84 -10.50 -12.39 21.39
N LEU A 85 -11.74 -12.73 21.74
CA LEU A 85 -12.57 -13.65 20.96
C LEU A 85 -12.95 -13.06 19.61
N LEU A 86 -13.30 -11.77 19.57
CA LEU A 86 -13.60 -10.99 18.35
C LEU A 86 -12.42 -10.90 17.37
N ARG A 87 -11.19 -11.12 17.85
CA ARG A 87 -9.97 -11.15 17.00
C ARG A 87 -9.69 -12.54 16.42
N SER A 88 -10.19 -13.59 17.07
CA SER A 88 -9.88 -14.98 16.74
C SER A 88 -11.00 -15.75 16.02
N VAL A 89 -12.23 -15.24 16.09
CA VAL A 89 -13.40 -15.84 15.44
C VAL A 89 -13.80 -14.96 14.25
N SER A 90 -13.97 -15.55 13.07
CA SER A 90 -14.37 -14.80 11.86
C SER A 90 -15.87 -14.53 11.82
N LEU A 91 -16.29 -13.52 11.04
CA LEU A 91 -17.72 -13.25 10.80
C LEU A 91 -18.45 -14.51 10.30
N THR A 92 -17.82 -15.29 9.43
CA THR A 92 -18.38 -16.57 8.93
C THR A 92 -18.64 -17.56 10.07
N GLN A 93 -17.69 -17.71 11.00
CA GLN A 93 -17.84 -18.59 12.16
C GLN A 93 -18.95 -18.08 13.10
N THR A 94 -19.05 -16.76 13.29
CA THR A 94 -20.13 -16.15 14.09
C THR A 94 -21.51 -16.36 13.46
N LEU A 95 -21.64 -16.24 12.14
CA LEU A 95 -22.89 -16.52 11.43
C LEU A 95 -23.28 -18.01 11.51
N GLN A 96 -22.29 -18.92 11.45
CA GLN A 96 -22.52 -20.35 11.67
C GLN A 96 -23.04 -20.64 13.08
N LEU A 97 -22.48 -19.98 14.09
CA LEU A 97 -22.92 -20.10 15.49
C LEU A 97 -24.37 -19.62 15.65
N ILE A 98 -24.71 -18.45 15.11
CA ILE A 98 -26.07 -17.89 15.16
C ILE A 98 -27.05 -18.86 14.49
N ARG A 99 -26.74 -19.30 13.27
CA ARG A 99 -27.59 -20.22 12.51
C ARG A 99 -27.85 -21.52 13.27
N LEU A 100 -26.80 -22.13 13.81
CA LEU A 100 -26.93 -23.42 14.49
C LEU A 100 -27.65 -23.29 15.84
N THR A 101 -27.49 -22.16 16.53
CA THR A 101 -28.26 -21.84 17.74
C THR A 101 -29.75 -21.69 17.42
N VAL A 102 -30.08 -20.98 16.33
CA VAL A 102 -31.47 -20.84 15.85
C VAL A 102 -32.05 -22.20 15.47
N GLU A 103 -31.33 -23.03 14.73
CA GLU A 103 -31.77 -24.37 14.34
C GLU A 103 -32.07 -25.26 15.57
N VAL A 104 -31.26 -25.18 16.63
CA VAL A 104 -31.49 -25.93 17.89
C VAL A 104 -32.74 -25.42 18.61
N VAL A 105 -32.92 -24.10 18.69
CA VAL A 105 -34.10 -23.49 19.30
C VAL A 105 -35.36 -23.85 18.50
N GLU A 106 -35.34 -23.72 17.17
CA GLU A 106 -36.43 -24.11 16.28
C GLU A 106 -36.81 -25.58 16.42
N HIS A 107 -35.83 -26.49 16.49
CA HIS A 107 -36.09 -27.92 16.63
C HIS A 107 -36.72 -28.28 17.99
N ARG A 108 -36.44 -27.49 19.04
CA ARG A 108 -37.02 -27.70 20.38
C ARG A 108 -38.44 -27.13 20.50
N ILE A 109 -38.77 -26.13 19.70
CA ILE A 109 -40.12 -25.54 19.63
C ILE A 109 -41.00 -26.49 18.80
N LYS A 110 -42.01 -27.11 19.43
CA LYS A 110 -43.01 -27.91 18.71
C LYS A 110 -43.72 -27.05 17.65
N ASN A 111 -44.15 -27.67 16.54
CA ASN A 111 -44.80 -27.02 15.38
C ASN A 111 -46.06 -26.16 15.66
N ASP A 112 -46.45 -25.92 16.92
CA ASP A 112 -47.73 -25.33 17.31
C ASP A 112 -47.64 -23.87 17.85
N ASP A 113 -46.45 -23.24 17.89
CA ASP A 113 -46.27 -21.84 18.35
C ASP A 113 -45.66 -20.95 17.26
N ASP A 114 -46.51 -20.53 16.32
CA ASP A 114 -46.14 -19.66 15.19
C ASP A 114 -45.57 -18.31 15.66
N VAL A 115 -46.03 -17.78 16.79
CA VAL A 115 -45.58 -16.51 17.37
C VAL A 115 -44.13 -16.63 17.83
N LEU A 116 -43.78 -17.74 18.48
CA LEU A 116 -42.41 -18.00 18.92
C LEU A 116 -41.47 -18.26 17.73
N ARG A 117 -41.96 -18.93 16.68
CA ARG A 117 -41.21 -19.14 15.43
C ARG A 117 -40.93 -17.82 14.71
N GLU A 118 -41.92 -16.95 14.58
CA GLU A 118 -41.71 -15.62 14.01
C GLU A 118 -40.73 -14.79 14.88
N GLY A 119 -40.85 -14.89 16.21
CA GLY A 119 -39.95 -14.25 17.15
C GLY A 119 -38.48 -14.68 16.98
N ILE A 120 -38.20 -15.98 16.87
CA ILE A 120 -36.81 -16.45 16.70
C ILE A 120 -36.23 -16.01 15.34
N LEU A 121 -37.05 -16.00 14.27
CA LEU A 121 -36.61 -15.52 12.96
C LEU A 121 -36.28 -14.02 12.98
N LEU A 122 -37.15 -13.20 13.57
CA LEU A 122 -36.90 -11.76 13.73
C LEU A 122 -35.65 -11.50 14.57
N TYR A 123 -35.52 -12.15 15.72
CA TYR A 123 -34.32 -12.05 16.56
C TYR A 123 -33.06 -12.51 15.83
N SER A 124 -33.12 -13.62 15.08
CA SER A 124 -31.98 -14.12 14.31
C SER A 124 -31.46 -13.12 13.28
N ARG A 125 -32.37 -12.34 12.69
CA ARG A 125 -32.04 -11.27 11.76
C ARG A 125 -31.37 -10.10 12.49
N GLU A 126 -31.93 -9.65 13.60
CA GLU A 126 -31.38 -8.54 14.39
C GLU A 126 -29.98 -8.88 14.95
N ILE A 127 -29.78 -10.09 15.49
CA ILE A 127 -28.47 -10.52 16.00
C ILE A 127 -27.43 -10.71 14.88
N ALA A 128 -27.84 -11.14 13.69
CA ALA A 128 -26.95 -11.24 12.53
C ALA A 128 -26.48 -9.85 12.05
N PHE A 129 -27.39 -8.86 11.99
CA PHE A 129 -27.02 -7.47 11.66
C PHE A 129 -26.13 -6.83 12.74
N ALA A 130 -26.43 -7.09 14.02
CA ALA A 130 -25.58 -6.67 15.13
C ALA A 130 -24.17 -7.25 15.04
N ALA A 131 -24.05 -8.54 14.72
CA ALA A 131 -22.75 -9.18 14.48
C ALA A 131 -22.01 -8.52 13.31
N ALA A 132 -22.71 -8.25 12.20
CA ALA A 132 -22.12 -7.57 11.05
C ALA A 132 -21.58 -6.18 11.41
N ASP A 133 -22.31 -5.36 12.20
CA ASP A 133 -21.84 -4.03 12.64
C ASP A 133 -20.58 -4.13 13.53
N VAL A 134 -20.56 -5.05 14.50
CA VAL A 134 -19.38 -5.26 15.37
C VAL A 134 -18.14 -5.65 14.56
N TYR A 135 -18.28 -6.59 13.62
CA TYR A 135 -17.19 -7.01 12.76
C TYR A 135 -16.78 -5.95 11.74
N ALA A 136 -17.73 -5.18 11.20
CA ALA A 136 -17.45 -4.04 10.32
C ALA A 136 -16.61 -2.99 11.05
N ARG A 137 -17.02 -2.55 12.24
CA ARG A 137 -16.25 -1.59 13.07
C ARG A 137 -14.87 -2.12 13.45
N ALA A 138 -14.76 -3.41 13.79
CA ALA A 138 -13.49 -4.03 14.13
C ALA A 138 -12.55 -4.16 12.91
N ALA A 139 -13.12 -4.31 11.70
CA ALA A 139 -12.37 -4.29 10.45
C ALA A 139 -11.94 -2.86 10.07
N GLU A 140 -12.82 -1.87 10.22
CA GLU A 140 -12.50 -0.45 10.03
C GLU A 140 -11.39 0.01 10.98
N ALA A 141 -11.48 -0.32 12.27
CA ALA A 141 -10.45 0.02 13.25
C ALA A 141 -9.09 -0.61 12.92
N ARG A 142 -9.07 -1.83 12.37
CA ARG A 142 -7.86 -2.48 11.87
C ARG A 142 -7.32 -1.81 10.62
N GLY A 143 -8.18 -1.50 9.64
CA GLY A 143 -7.78 -0.78 8.44
C GLY A 143 -7.20 0.61 8.75
N LEU A 144 -7.75 1.31 9.75
CA LEU A 144 -7.20 2.58 10.24
C LEU A 144 -5.86 2.42 10.95
N TRP A 145 -5.62 1.28 11.62
CA TRP A 145 -4.33 1.00 12.25
C TRP A 145 -3.26 0.69 11.19
N ASP A 146 -3.59 -0.13 10.19
CA ASP A 146 -2.70 -0.44 9.07
C ASP A 146 -2.37 0.82 8.26
N ALA A 147 -3.37 1.65 7.95
CA ALA A 147 -3.16 2.92 7.25
C ALA A 147 -2.28 3.90 8.04
N ARG A 148 -2.41 3.94 9.38
CA ARG A 148 -1.54 4.77 10.23
C ARG A 148 -0.12 4.23 10.30
N LEU A 149 0.03 2.91 10.46
CA LEU A 149 1.33 2.25 10.50
C LEU A 149 2.06 2.47 9.16
N GLU A 150 1.34 2.30 8.06
CA GLU A 150 1.85 2.54 6.71
C GLU A 150 2.25 4.01 6.51
N ALA A 151 1.41 4.97 6.92
CA ALA A 151 1.74 6.39 6.85
C ALA A 151 3.01 6.72 7.63
N LEU A 152 3.19 6.13 8.82
CA LEU A 152 4.41 6.26 9.61
C LEU A 152 5.64 5.68 8.89
N VAL A 153 5.52 4.48 8.30
CA VAL A 153 6.61 3.86 7.55
C VAL A 153 7.01 4.70 6.34
N VAL A 154 6.03 5.19 5.56
CA VAL A 154 6.31 6.07 4.42
C VAL A 154 6.96 7.36 4.89
N ASP A 155 6.52 7.97 5.98
CA ASP A 155 7.13 9.20 6.51
C ASP A 155 8.58 8.99 6.98
N SER A 156 8.88 7.86 7.63
CA SER A 156 10.26 7.45 7.96
C SER A 156 11.12 7.26 6.71
N ILE A 157 10.57 6.67 5.64
CA ILE A 157 11.28 6.54 4.35
C ILE A 157 11.54 7.91 3.72
N LEU A 158 10.57 8.82 3.77
CA LEU A 158 10.68 10.15 3.17
C LEU A 158 11.70 11.03 3.90
N SER A 159 11.69 11.03 5.24
CA SER A 159 12.69 11.72 6.07
C SER A 159 14.08 11.08 5.90
N GLY A 160 14.12 9.76 5.77
CA GLY A 160 15.36 8.97 5.82
C GLY A 160 15.82 8.73 7.26
N GLU A 161 14.91 8.84 8.22
CA GLU A 161 15.15 8.47 9.62
C GLU A 161 14.79 7.00 9.80
N TYR A 162 15.78 6.17 10.07
CA TYR A 162 15.61 4.73 10.30
C TYR A 162 15.72 4.44 11.79
N ASP A 163 14.66 3.90 12.36
CA ASP A 163 14.70 3.25 13.66
C ASP A 163 14.82 1.73 13.50
N ASN A 164 15.36 1.06 14.51
CA ASN A 164 15.55 -0.39 14.54
C ASN A 164 14.23 -1.18 14.39
N GLU A 165 13.09 -0.55 14.67
CA GLU A 165 11.76 -1.16 14.52
C GLU A 165 11.20 -1.13 13.09
N LEU A 166 11.77 -0.32 12.19
CA LEU A 166 11.23 -0.12 10.85
C LEU A 166 11.06 -1.45 10.06
N PRO A 167 12.03 -2.39 10.06
CA PRO A 167 11.87 -3.67 9.38
C PRO A 167 10.68 -4.49 9.90
N SER A 168 10.45 -4.51 11.22
CA SER A 168 9.33 -5.23 11.83
C SER A 168 7.99 -4.63 11.45
N ARG A 169 7.90 -3.29 11.35
CA ARG A 169 6.69 -2.59 10.90
C ARG A 169 6.38 -2.84 9.42
N ILE A 170 7.41 -2.84 8.59
CA ILE A 170 7.31 -3.17 7.16
C ILE A 170 6.82 -4.61 6.97
N ALA A 171 7.40 -5.57 7.69
CA ALA A 171 6.97 -6.97 7.64
C ALA A 171 5.51 -7.15 8.12
N ALA A 172 5.08 -6.40 9.13
CA ALA A 172 3.70 -6.43 9.62
C ALA A 172 2.68 -5.93 8.57
N LEU A 173 3.10 -5.07 7.64
CA LEU A 173 2.28 -4.61 6.50
C LEU A 173 2.25 -5.62 5.34
N GLY A 174 2.88 -6.79 5.51
CA GLY A 174 2.92 -7.84 4.50
C GLY A 174 3.85 -7.54 3.33
N TRP A 175 4.80 -6.63 3.52
CA TRP A 175 5.84 -6.35 2.53
C TRP A 175 6.82 -7.52 2.45
N ASN A 176 6.91 -8.12 1.27
CA ASN A 176 7.79 -9.23 0.93
C ASN A 176 8.89 -8.80 -0.06
N GLY A 177 9.03 -7.50 -0.33
CA GLY A 177 10.00 -6.99 -1.28
C GLY A 177 11.41 -7.02 -0.70
N HIS A 178 12.23 -7.95 -1.17
CA HIS A 178 13.66 -8.06 -0.81
C HIS A 178 14.56 -7.45 -1.89
N GLY A 179 13.98 -7.05 -3.01
CA GLY A 179 14.68 -6.53 -4.18
C GLY A 179 14.77 -5.01 -4.22
N GLU A 180 14.98 -4.53 -5.43
CA GLU A 180 15.11 -3.10 -5.69
C GLU A 180 13.79 -2.36 -5.40
N VAL A 181 13.94 -1.07 -5.10
CA VAL A 181 12.84 -0.18 -4.73
C VAL A 181 12.89 1.09 -5.58
N CYS A 182 11.71 1.62 -5.88
CA CYS A 182 11.57 2.94 -6.51
C CYS A 182 10.38 3.68 -5.91
N VAL A 183 10.44 5.01 -5.88
CA VAL A 183 9.37 5.85 -5.33
C VAL A 183 8.70 6.65 -6.43
N LEU A 184 7.37 6.56 -6.50
CA LEU A 184 6.53 7.26 -7.46
C LEU A 184 5.71 8.34 -6.74
N VAL A 185 5.79 9.57 -7.22
CA VAL A 185 5.14 10.72 -6.60
C VAL A 185 4.25 11.43 -7.61
N GLY A 186 3.00 11.66 -7.24
CA GLY A 186 2.04 12.39 -8.07
C GLY A 186 1.02 13.15 -7.24
N THR A 187 0.06 13.78 -7.91
CA THR A 187 -1.08 14.42 -7.23
C THR A 187 -1.98 13.35 -6.63
N ALA A 188 -2.43 13.53 -5.38
CA ALA A 188 -3.43 12.65 -4.79
C ALA A 188 -4.80 12.86 -5.47
N PRO A 189 -5.52 11.79 -5.83
CA PRO A 189 -6.90 11.92 -6.31
C PRO A 189 -7.83 12.37 -5.18
N LYS A 190 -9.00 12.92 -5.52
CA LYS A 190 -10.01 13.33 -4.52
C LYS A 190 -10.53 12.15 -3.69
N MET A 191 -10.67 10.99 -4.32
CA MET A 191 -11.01 9.72 -3.68
C MET A 191 -9.90 8.73 -4.05
N LEU A 192 -9.22 8.20 -3.04
CA LEU A 192 -8.12 7.26 -3.23
C LEU A 192 -8.63 5.84 -2.99
N ASP A 193 -8.59 5.00 -4.02
CA ASP A 193 -8.83 3.56 -3.91
C ASP A 193 -7.51 2.83 -3.66
N VAL A 194 -7.18 2.65 -2.37
CA VAL A 194 -5.97 1.97 -1.91
C VAL A 194 -5.97 0.49 -2.33
N ASP A 195 -7.12 -0.17 -2.31
CA ASP A 195 -7.24 -1.60 -2.63
C ASP A 195 -7.06 -1.86 -4.12
N GLN A 196 -7.51 -0.95 -4.98
CA GLN A 196 -7.23 -1.02 -6.42
C GLN A 196 -5.73 -0.90 -6.69
N LEU A 197 -5.03 0.08 -6.09
CA LEU A 197 -3.58 0.25 -6.24
C LEU A 197 -2.82 -1.01 -5.80
N ARG A 198 -3.19 -1.58 -4.64
CA ARG A 198 -2.59 -2.83 -4.15
C ARG A 198 -2.85 -4.02 -5.06
N ARG A 199 -4.07 -4.17 -5.58
CA ARG A 199 -4.40 -5.24 -6.54
C ARG A 199 -3.57 -5.10 -7.81
N THR A 200 -3.48 -3.89 -8.37
CA THR A 200 -2.65 -3.63 -9.55
C THR A 200 -1.17 -3.96 -9.29
N ALA A 201 -0.61 -3.52 -8.15
CA ALA A 201 0.78 -3.83 -7.79
C ALA A 201 1.04 -5.34 -7.65
N ARG A 202 0.15 -6.07 -6.96
CA ARG A 202 0.25 -7.53 -6.82
C ARG A 202 0.17 -8.27 -8.15
N HIS A 203 -0.63 -7.79 -9.11
CA HIS A 203 -0.67 -8.35 -10.46
C HIS A 203 0.62 -8.13 -11.27
N LEU A 204 1.49 -7.24 -10.80
CA LEU A 204 2.79 -6.91 -11.40
C LEU A 204 3.96 -7.47 -10.59
N ASP A 205 3.70 -8.41 -9.66
CA ASP A 205 4.69 -9.00 -8.75
C ASP A 205 5.48 -7.93 -7.95
N ALA A 206 4.80 -6.85 -7.59
CA ALA A 206 5.35 -5.74 -6.82
C ALA A 206 4.57 -5.53 -5.51
N ASP A 207 5.33 -5.23 -4.46
CA ASP A 207 4.78 -4.71 -3.22
C ASP A 207 4.71 -3.17 -3.27
N VAL A 208 3.71 -2.61 -2.61
CA VAL A 208 3.50 -1.17 -2.56
C VAL A 208 3.18 -0.68 -1.15
N LEU A 209 3.88 0.38 -0.72
CA LEU A 209 3.50 1.21 0.42
C LEU A 209 2.92 2.52 -0.08
N ILE A 210 1.82 2.94 0.52
CA ILE A 210 0.98 4.03 0.05
C ILE A 210 0.95 5.12 1.12
N GLY A 211 1.44 6.32 0.80
CA GLY A 211 1.41 7.48 1.69
C GLY A 211 0.79 8.69 1.03
N VAL A 212 -0.06 9.41 1.77
CA VAL A 212 -0.65 10.69 1.33
C VAL A 212 -0.01 11.82 2.14
N GLN A 213 0.62 12.77 1.44
CA GLN A 213 1.24 13.96 2.04
C GLN A 213 0.62 15.24 1.45
N GLY A 214 -0.33 15.82 2.18
CA GLY A 214 -1.10 16.97 1.70
C GLY A 214 -1.84 16.63 0.41
N SER A 215 -1.52 17.31 -0.69
CA SER A 215 -2.10 17.03 -2.02
C SER A 215 -1.31 16.02 -2.86
N ARG A 216 -0.33 15.34 -2.27
CA ARG A 216 0.59 14.43 -2.97
C ARG A 216 0.34 13.00 -2.55
N LEU A 217 0.32 12.10 -3.52
CA LEU A 217 0.34 10.66 -3.30
C LEU A 217 1.75 10.16 -3.55
N VAL A 218 2.28 9.38 -2.62
CA VAL A 218 3.60 8.75 -2.67
C VAL A 218 3.39 7.25 -2.62
N LEU A 219 3.90 6.56 -3.64
CA LEU A 219 3.96 5.10 -3.68
C LEU A 219 5.41 4.66 -3.60
N VAL A 220 5.73 3.84 -2.60
CA VAL A 220 7.02 3.13 -2.54
C VAL A 220 6.78 1.75 -3.13
N ILE A 221 7.43 1.47 -4.26
CA ILE A 221 7.24 0.26 -5.05
C ILE A 221 8.46 -0.62 -4.87
N GLY A 222 8.29 -1.84 -4.38
CA GLY A 222 9.35 -2.83 -4.21
C GLY A 222 9.08 -4.06 -5.04
N ARG A 223 10.12 -4.67 -5.59
CA ARG A 223 9.98 -5.95 -6.28
C ARG A 223 9.94 -7.10 -5.27
N ALA A 224 9.06 -8.06 -5.51
CA ALA A 224 8.97 -9.27 -4.70
C ALA A 224 10.30 -10.07 -4.71
N SER A 225 10.91 -10.22 -5.89
CA SER A 225 12.20 -10.88 -6.07
C SER A 225 13.27 -9.92 -6.60
N PRO A 226 14.52 -10.00 -6.09
CA PRO A 226 15.64 -9.22 -6.61
C PRO A 226 16.04 -9.69 -8.02
N ARG A 227 16.51 -8.76 -8.86
CA ARG A 227 16.92 -9.07 -10.24
C ARG A 227 18.14 -9.99 -10.35
N THR A 228 18.87 -10.19 -9.25
CA THR A 228 20.05 -11.06 -9.17
C THR A 228 19.74 -12.54 -8.99
N ASP A 229 18.47 -12.92 -8.83
CA ASP A 229 18.07 -14.32 -8.75
C ASP A 229 18.20 -14.99 -10.15
N PRO A 230 19.10 -15.97 -10.34
CA PRO A 230 19.38 -16.58 -11.64
C PRO A 230 18.18 -17.30 -12.27
N ASP A 231 17.23 -17.74 -11.43
CA ASP A 231 16.04 -18.50 -11.85
C ASP A 231 14.80 -17.62 -12.00
N ALA A 232 14.89 -16.32 -11.69
CA ALA A 232 13.77 -15.39 -11.78
C ALA A 232 13.55 -14.86 -13.20
N VAL A 233 12.28 -14.82 -13.62
CA VAL A 233 11.85 -14.12 -14.84
C VAL A 233 12.33 -12.67 -14.77
N THR A 234 12.84 -12.12 -15.88
CA THR A 234 13.30 -10.72 -15.94
C THR A 234 12.20 -9.80 -15.41
N PRO A 235 12.40 -9.11 -14.27
CA PRO A 235 11.35 -8.35 -13.64
C PRO A 235 11.01 -7.12 -14.48
N MET A 236 9.73 -6.74 -14.45
CA MET A 236 9.23 -5.58 -15.18
C MET A 236 9.99 -4.30 -14.78
N PRO A 237 10.33 -3.41 -15.74
CA PRO A 237 10.92 -2.11 -15.42
C PRO A 237 9.98 -1.28 -14.54
N PHE A 238 10.54 -0.56 -13.56
CA PHE A 238 9.74 0.33 -12.69
C PHE A 238 8.93 1.37 -13.45
N LEU A 239 9.42 1.80 -14.62
CA LEU A 239 8.69 2.73 -15.49
C LEU A 239 7.38 2.12 -16.01
N GLU A 240 7.37 0.84 -16.38
CA GLU A 240 6.15 0.15 -16.84
C GLU A 240 5.19 -0.09 -15.67
N ILE A 241 5.71 -0.46 -14.49
CA ILE A 241 4.90 -0.56 -13.27
C ILE A 241 4.25 0.80 -12.94
N ALA A 242 5.02 1.88 -13.04
CA ALA A 242 4.53 3.24 -12.78
C ALA A 242 3.45 3.68 -13.79
N LYS A 243 3.54 3.28 -15.06
CA LYS A 243 2.49 3.51 -16.06
C LYS A 243 1.21 2.76 -15.71
N GLN A 244 1.31 1.52 -15.23
CA GLN A 244 0.14 0.73 -14.82
C GLN A 244 -0.51 1.28 -13.54
N LEU A 245 0.27 1.90 -12.65
CA LEU A 245 -0.22 2.56 -11.44
C LEU A 245 -0.71 4.00 -11.67
N GLU A 246 -0.38 4.61 -12.82
CA GLU A 246 -0.78 5.98 -13.18
C GLU A 246 -2.28 6.26 -13.00
N PRO A 247 -3.22 5.37 -13.38
CA PRO A 247 -4.66 5.63 -13.23
C PRO A 247 -5.12 5.86 -11.79
N GLY A 248 -4.34 5.42 -10.79
CA GLY A 248 -4.62 5.66 -9.38
C GLY A 248 -4.21 7.05 -8.88
N PHE A 249 -3.55 7.86 -9.71
CA PHE A 249 -3.13 9.22 -9.37
C PHE A 249 -4.10 10.28 -9.89
N GLY A 250 -4.13 11.42 -9.22
CA GLY A 250 -4.79 12.62 -9.69
C GLY A 250 -4.11 13.24 -10.93
N PRO A 251 -4.74 14.27 -11.54
CA PRO A 251 -4.21 14.96 -12.70
C PRO A 251 -2.92 15.72 -12.37
N GLY A 252 -2.14 16.06 -13.41
CA GLY A 252 -0.92 16.84 -13.30
C GLY A 252 0.34 16.04 -13.61
N HIS A 253 1.41 16.25 -12.84
CA HIS A 253 2.67 15.53 -13.03
C HIS A 253 2.68 14.22 -12.24
N LEU A 254 3.48 13.27 -12.72
CA LEU A 254 3.76 12.01 -12.05
C LEU A 254 5.24 11.74 -12.24
N VAL A 255 5.99 11.63 -11.15
CA VAL A 255 7.46 11.55 -11.20
C VAL A 255 7.92 10.28 -10.51
N LEU A 256 8.71 9.49 -11.23
CA LEU A 256 9.33 8.27 -10.77
C LEU A 256 10.79 8.56 -10.36
N GLY A 257 11.17 8.17 -9.15
CA GLY A 257 12.54 8.25 -8.66
C GLY A 257 13.49 7.31 -9.42
N HIS A 258 14.77 7.35 -9.06
CA HIS A 258 15.72 6.34 -9.54
C HIS A 258 15.57 5.05 -8.73
N GLU A 259 15.92 3.93 -9.35
CA GLU A 259 15.97 2.62 -8.70
C GLU A 259 17.08 2.59 -7.64
N VAL A 260 16.77 2.03 -6.49
CA VAL A 260 17.70 1.82 -5.38
C VAL A 260 17.70 0.36 -4.93
N PRO A 261 18.80 -0.16 -4.34
CA PRO A 261 18.94 -1.59 -4.08
C PRO A 261 18.01 -2.13 -3.00
N THR A 262 17.65 -1.30 -2.01
CA THR A 262 16.88 -1.72 -0.84
C THR A 262 15.85 -0.68 -0.43
N LEU A 263 14.87 -1.10 0.36
CA LEU A 263 13.89 -0.20 0.97
C LEU A 263 14.54 0.81 1.93
N VAL A 264 15.66 0.46 2.55
CA VAL A 264 16.44 1.42 3.34
C VAL A 264 16.96 2.53 2.44
N ASP A 265 17.42 2.26 1.22
CA ASP A 265 17.86 3.32 0.30
C ASP A 265 16.71 4.13 -0.33
N ALA A 266 15.45 3.76 -0.10
CA ALA A 266 14.28 4.37 -0.75
C ALA A 266 14.16 5.88 -0.48
N SER A 267 14.74 6.39 0.61
CA SER A 267 14.79 7.83 0.89
C SER A 267 15.49 8.63 -0.21
N LYS A 268 16.51 8.07 -0.89
CA LYS A 268 17.19 8.71 -2.02
C LYS A 268 16.27 8.81 -3.24
N SER A 269 15.55 7.73 -3.54
CA SER A 269 14.57 7.66 -4.61
C SER A 269 13.40 8.63 -4.35
N ALA A 270 12.89 8.63 -3.11
CA ALA A 270 11.84 9.53 -2.64
C ALA A 270 12.23 11.01 -2.76
N LYS A 271 13.41 11.39 -2.25
CA LYS A 271 13.90 12.77 -2.32
C LYS A 271 14.04 13.23 -3.77
N ALA A 272 14.54 12.37 -4.65
CA ALA A 272 14.62 12.66 -6.08
C ALA A 272 13.24 12.83 -6.73
N ALA A 273 12.29 11.93 -6.44
CA ALA A 273 10.94 11.99 -6.99
C ALA A 273 10.15 13.21 -6.48
N LEU A 274 10.25 13.55 -5.19
CA LEU A 274 9.63 14.73 -4.59
C LEU A 274 10.21 16.04 -5.16
N ALA A 275 11.54 16.13 -5.27
CA ALA A 275 12.19 17.28 -5.88
C ALA A 275 11.81 17.42 -7.36
N GLY A 276 11.78 16.30 -8.09
CA GLY A 276 11.31 16.25 -9.48
C GLY A 276 9.86 16.71 -9.61
N PHE A 277 8.95 16.21 -8.76
CA PHE A 277 7.54 16.61 -8.75
C PHE A 277 7.36 18.12 -8.53
N ALA A 278 8.17 18.73 -7.67
CA ALA A 278 8.13 20.18 -7.42
C ALA A 278 8.52 21.03 -8.64
N VAL A 279 9.37 20.50 -9.54
CA VAL A 279 9.88 21.22 -10.71
C VAL A 279 9.33 20.73 -12.04
N ALA A 280 8.56 19.63 -12.06
CA ALA A 280 8.08 18.98 -13.28
C ALA A 280 7.29 19.94 -14.21
N ARG A 281 6.61 20.94 -13.64
CA ARG A 281 5.89 21.98 -14.40
C ARG A 281 6.78 22.82 -15.33
N SER A 282 8.08 22.88 -15.06
CA SER A 282 9.04 23.61 -15.88
C SER A 282 9.30 22.93 -17.23
N TRP A 283 9.02 21.62 -17.34
CA TRP A 283 9.09 20.88 -18.59
C TRP A 283 7.69 20.75 -19.21
N ARG A 284 7.39 21.62 -20.18
CA ARG A 284 6.05 21.79 -20.79
C ARG A 284 5.43 20.48 -21.32
N ASN A 285 6.25 19.63 -21.93
CA ASN A 285 5.83 18.37 -22.56
C ASN A 285 6.46 17.17 -21.84
N ALA A 286 6.58 17.22 -20.51
CA ALA A 286 7.12 16.11 -19.74
C ALA A 286 6.28 14.84 -19.93
N PRO A 287 6.90 13.67 -20.16
CA PRO A 287 6.19 12.41 -20.22
C PRO A 287 5.56 12.09 -18.86
N ARG A 288 4.50 11.28 -18.85
CA ARG A 288 3.83 10.81 -17.63
C ARG A 288 3.88 9.27 -17.62
N PRO A 289 4.59 8.63 -16.67
CA PRO A 289 5.47 9.21 -15.65
C PRO A 289 6.74 9.87 -16.22
N THR A 290 7.25 10.91 -15.55
CA THR A 290 8.56 11.53 -15.81
C THR A 290 9.61 10.89 -14.91
N LEU A 291 10.81 10.63 -15.41
CA LEU A 291 11.91 10.18 -14.55
C LEU A 291 12.52 11.37 -13.81
N ALA A 292 12.81 11.19 -12.53
CA ALA A 292 13.45 12.22 -11.71
C ALA A 292 14.86 12.59 -12.23
N ASP A 293 15.55 11.64 -12.86
CA ASP A 293 16.87 11.85 -13.46
C ASP A 293 16.79 12.60 -14.80
N ASP A 294 15.62 12.60 -15.47
CA ASP A 294 15.42 13.49 -16.60
C ASP A 294 15.31 14.94 -16.15
N LEU A 295 14.85 15.20 -14.91
CA LEU A 295 14.65 16.52 -14.30
C LEU A 295 15.88 17.07 -13.55
N LEU A 296 17.08 16.50 -13.76
CA LEU A 296 18.30 16.93 -13.06
C LEU A 296 18.59 18.44 -13.19
N PRO A 297 18.49 19.08 -14.37
CA PRO A 297 18.73 20.52 -14.52
C PRO A 297 17.80 21.37 -13.66
N GLU A 298 16.49 21.14 -13.77
CA GLU A 298 15.47 21.92 -13.07
C GLU A 298 15.57 21.71 -11.56
N ARG A 299 15.84 20.47 -11.12
CA ARG A 299 16.10 20.16 -9.71
C ARG A 299 17.34 20.89 -9.20
N ALA A 300 18.44 20.86 -9.94
CA ALA A 300 19.69 21.53 -9.57
C ALA A 300 19.53 23.06 -9.49
N PHE A 301 18.79 23.67 -10.42
CA PHE A 301 18.45 25.09 -10.42
C PHE A 301 17.52 25.47 -9.27
N ALA A 302 16.59 24.57 -8.89
CA ALA A 302 15.75 24.74 -7.71
C ALA A 302 16.49 24.50 -6.38
N GLY A 303 17.79 24.18 -6.42
CA GLY A 303 18.63 24.03 -5.22
C GLY A 303 18.71 22.62 -4.67
N ASP A 304 18.25 21.59 -5.39
CA ASP A 304 18.38 20.19 -4.98
C ASP A 304 19.87 19.76 -4.96
N PRO A 305 20.46 19.51 -3.76
CA PRO A 305 21.85 19.10 -3.65
C PRO A 305 22.09 17.69 -4.22
N LEU A 306 21.08 16.81 -4.20
CA LEU A 306 21.19 15.47 -4.77
C LEU A 306 21.31 15.55 -6.30
N ALA A 307 20.51 16.40 -6.95
CA ALA A 307 20.61 16.62 -8.39
C ALA A 307 21.97 17.20 -8.80
N ARG A 308 22.47 18.21 -8.06
CA ARG A 308 23.81 18.78 -8.29
C ARG A 308 24.90 17.73 -8.12
N SER A 309 24.84 16.94 -7.04
CA SER A 309 25.77 15.85 -6.79
C SER A 309 25.74 14.79 -7.90
N THR A 310 24.55 14.42 -8.39
CA THR A 310 24.39 13.49 -9.51
C THR A 310 25.02 14.02 -10.79
N LEU A 311 24.73 15.27 -11.17
CA LEU A 311 25.32 15.92 -12.35
C LEU A 311 26.86 15.92 -12.29
N ILE A 312 27.43 16.20 -11.12
CA ILE A 312 28.90 16.21 -10.95
C ILE A 312 29.47 14.79 -10.98
N ASN A 313 28.92 13.88 -10.17
CA ASN A 313 29.54 12.58 -9.90
C ASN A 313 29.25 11.53 -10.97
N LYS A 314 28.10 11.61 -11.66
CA LYS A 314 27.75 10.65 -12.72
C LYS A 314 28.12 11.13 -14.12
N ILE A 315 28.30 12.44 -14.34
CA ILE A 315 28.55 12.99 -15.68
C ILE A 315 29.91 13.70 -15.73
N TYR A 316 30.07 14.80 -14.98
CA TYR A 316 31.26 15.65 -15.12
C TYR A 316 32.58 14.94 -14.73
N ARG A 317 32.65 14.39 -13.51
CA ARG A 317 33.86 13.74 -12.98
C ARG A 317 34.28 12.51 -13.79
N PRO A 318 33.37 11.60 -14.19
CA PRO A 318 33.73 10.49 -15.07
C PRO A 318 34.35 10.96 -16.38
N LEU A 319 33.78 11.97 -17.05
CA LEU A 319 34.36 12.51 -18.29
C LEU A 319 35.73 13.14 -18.06
N GLN A 320 35.87 13.93 -17.00
CA GLN A 320 37.13 14.57 -16.64
C GLN A 320 38.23 13.55 -16.34
N ALA A 321 37.91 12.49 -15.60
CA ALA A 321 38.85 11.42 -15.24
C ALA A 321 39.23 10.54 -16.44
N HIS A 322 38.30 10.33 -17.38
CA HIS A 322 38.56 9.53 -18.58
C HIS A 322 39.45 10.26 -19.59
N SER A 323 39.11 11.49 -19.97
CA SER A 323 39.87 12.26 -20.96
C SER A 323 39.43 13.72 -21.00
N THR A 324 40.39 14.62 -20.85
CA THR A 324 40.19 16.06 -21.03
C THR A 324 39.67 16.41 -22.43
N ASP A 325 40.07 15.64 -23.45
CA ASP A 325 39.64 15.85 -24.83
C ASP A 325 38.16 15.52 -25.04
N LEU A 326 37.64 14.50 -24.34
CA LEU A 326 36.22 14.14 -24.41
C LEU A 326 35.36 15.24 -23.78
N LEU A 327 35.79 15.75 -22.62
CA LEU A 327 35.13 16.86 -21.95
C LEU A 327 35.14 18.13 -22.82
N ALA A 328 36.30 18.50 -23.38
CA ALA A 328 36.44 19.64 -24.28
C ALA A 328 35.60 19.48 -25.56
N THR A 329 35.54 18.26 -26.11
CA THR A 329 34.74 17.98 -27.31
C THR A 329 33.25 18.12 -27.02
N LEU A 330 32.77 17.62 -25.88
CA LEU A 330 31.37 17.76 -25.49
C LEU A 330 30.99 19.23 -25.26
N TRP A 331 31.87 20.00 -24.60
CA TRP A 331 31.67 21.43 -24.38
C TRP A 331 31.54 22.20 -25.69
N CYS A 332 32.54 22.06 -26.57
CA CYS A 332 32.56 22.69 -27.89
C CYS A 332 31.36 22.27 -28.76
N TYR A 333 30.95 21.00 -28.68
CA TYR A 333 29.78 20.50 -29.39
C TYR A 333 28.48 21.19 -28.98
N LEU A 334 28.28 21.38 -27.68
CA LEU A 334 27.08 22.03 -27.15
C LEU A 334 27.09 23.54 -27.44
N ASP A 335 28.25 24.20 -27.33
CA ASP A 335 28.41 25.63 -27.66
C ASP A 335 28.15 25.92 -29.15
N ASN A 336 28.52 24.99 -30.04
CA ASN A 336 28.25 25.06 -31.47
C ASN A 336 26.84 24.60 -31.88
N GLY A 337 25.88 24.63 -30.95
CA GLY A 337 24.49 24.27 -31.23
C GLY A 337 24.31 22.82 -31.69
N ARG A 338 25.20 21.91 -31.24
CA ARG A 338 25.23 20.48 -31.59
C ARG A 338 25.59 20.19 -33.06
N SER A 339 26.36 21.08 -33.69
CA SER A 339 26.86 20.90 -35.07
C SER A 339 28.21 20.19 -35.10
N LEU A 340 28.26 19.00 -35.70
CA LEU A 340 29.50 18.23 -35.87
C LEU A 340 30.56 19.00 -36.69
N GLU A 341 30.13 19.65 -37.77
CA GLU A 341 31.03 20.37 -38.68
C GLU A 341 31.64 21.62 -38.02
N ALA A 342 30.84 22.38 -37.27
CA ALA A 342 31.33 23.55 -36.56
C ALA A 342 32.30 23.15 -35.44
N THR A 343 31.95 22.12 -34.67
CA THR A 343 32.79 21.55 -33.60
C THR A 343 34.13 21.05 -34.15
N ALA A 344 34.11 20.35 -35.29
CA ALA A 344 35.31 19.82 -35.93
C ALA A 344 36.26 20.94 -36.37
N ARG A 345 35.70 22.00 -36.95
CA ARG A 345 36.46 23.19 -37.36
C ARG A 345 37.10 23.90 -36.18
N GLU A 346 36.37 24.07 -35.07
CA GLU A 346 36.87 24.75 -33.87
C GLU A 346 37.94 23.93 -33.14
N LEU A 347 37.79 22.61 -33.08
CA LEU A 347 38.76 21.71 -32.45
C LEU A 347 39.91 21.30 -33.38
N PHE A 348 39.93 21.77 -34.63
CA PHE A 348 40.90 21.39 -35.67
C PHE A 348 41.03 19.87 -35.86
N VAL A 349 39.90 19.16 -35.84
CA VAL A 349 39.82 17.72 -36.08
C VAL A 349 38.86 17.40 -37.22
N HIS A 350 38.86 16.16 -37.69
CA HIS A 350 37.88 15.70 -38.68
C HIS A 350 36.49 15.49 -38.00
N PRO A 351 35.35 15.77 -38.67
CA PRO A 351 34.01 15.51 -38.12
C PRO A 351 33.78 14.09 -37.60
N ASN A 352 34.41 13.09 -38.23
CA ASN A 352 34.37 11.70 -37.75
C ASN A 352 35.02 11.53 -36.38
N THR A 353 36.08 12.28 -36.06
CA THR A 353 36.70 12.26 -34.74
C THR A 353 35.76 12.83 -33.69
N VAL A 354 35.03 13.91 -34.00
CA VAL A 354 34.00 14.45 -33.11
C VAL A 354 32.90 13.41 -32.85
N ARG A 355 32.38 12.77 -33.91
CA ARG A 355 31.38 11.70 -33.78
C ARG A 355 31.89 10.54 -32.91
N TYR A 356 33.13 10.11 -33.13
CA TYR A 356 33.74 9.05 -32.34
C TYR A 356 33.87 9.45 -30.86
N ARG A 357 34.34 10.67 -30.57
CA ARG A 357 34.45 11.19 -29.21
C ARG A 357 33.09 11.32 -28.54
N LEU A 358 32.06 11.81 -29.23
CA LEU A 358 30.70 11.89 -28.69
C LEU A 358 30.11 10.51 -28.42
N LYS A 359 30.35 9.52 -29.30
CA LYS A 359 29.98 8.14 -29.01
C LYS A 359 30.68 7.63 -27.74
N ARG A 360 31.98 7.92 -27.60
CA ARG A 360 32.74 7.55 -26.41
C ARG A 360 32.28 8.24 -25.14
N VAL A 361 31.84 9.50 -25.23
CA VAL A 361 31.16 10.22 -24.14
C VAL A 361 29.93 9.42 -23.73
N SER A 362 29.05 9.09 -24.66
CA SER A 362 27.84 8.30 -24.37
C SER A 362 28.17 6.95 -23.74
N ASP A 363 29.21 6.26 -24.19
CA ASP A 363 29.66 4.98 -23.62
C ASP A 363 30.14 5.13 -22.16
N VAL A 364 30.74 6.28 -21.80
CA VAL A 364 31.32 6.54 -20.47
C VAL A 364 30.25 6.89 -19.45
N ILE A 365 29.31 7.77 -19.80
CA ILE A 365 28.32 8.27 -18.84
C ILE A 365 26.97 7.57 -18.98
N GLY A 366 26.63 7.01 -20.13
CA GLY A 366 25.32 6.39 -20.40
C GLY A 366 24.23 7.37 -20.86
N TRP A 367 24.59 8.60 -21.23
CA TRP A 367 23.69 9.61 -21.82
C TRP A 367 24.07 9.91 -23.26
N ASP A 368 23.08 9.98 -24.15
CA ASP A 368 23.30 10.34 -25.55
C ASP A 368 23.31 11.87 -25.74
N ALA A 369 24.46 12.41 -26.15
CA ALA A 369 24.62 13.85 -26.38
C ALA A 369 23.80 14.43 -27.54
N THR A 370 23.19 13.58 -28.38
CA THR A 370 22.39 14.04 -29.53
C THR A 370 20.94 14.40 -29.15
N GLY A 371 20.43 13.82 -28.05
CA GLY A 371 19.07 14.04 -27.58
C GLY A 371 18.83 15.46 -27.07
N ALA A 372 17.64 16.01 -27.32
CA ALA A 372 17.31 17.39 -26.92
C ALA A 372 17.22 17.54 -25.40
N ARG A 373 16.74 16.51 -24.68
CA ARG A 373 16.63 16.54 -23.22
C ARG A 373 18.00 16.35 -22.58
N GLU A 374 18.72 15.37 -23.08
CA GLU A 374 20.06 14.97 -22.66
C GLU A 374 21.04 16.12 -22.86
N ALA A 375 20.98 16.86 -23.97
CA ALA A 375 21.83 18.03 -24.19
C ALA A 375 21.71 19.07 -23.05
N LEU A 376 20.49 19.34 -22.55
CA LEU A 376 20.29 20.23 -21.41
C LEU A 376 20.90 19.65 -20.13
N ILE A 377 20.75 18.34 -19.90
CA ILE A 377 21.34 17.63 -18.76
C ILE A 377 22.87 17.73 -18.79
N LEU A 378 23.47 17.43 -19.95
CA LEU A 378 24.91 17.45 -20.15
C LEU A 378 25.47 18.87 -20.02
N GLN A 379 24.83 19.87 -20.64
CA GLN A 379 25.25 21.27 -20.50
C GLN A 379 25.17 21.74 -19.04
N SER A 380 24.12 21.35 -18.33
CA SER A 380 23.98 21.67 -16.90
C SER A 380 25.07 20.97 -16.07
N ALA A 381 25.40 19.71 -16.39
CA ALA A 381 26.48 18.98 -15.72
C ALA A 381 27.85 19.62 -15.94
N LEU A 382 28.13 20.07 -17.16
CA LEU A 382 29.34 20.80 -17.51
C LEU A 382 29.48 22.10 -16.71
N ILE A 383 28.43 22.90 -16.64
CA ILE A 383 28.40 24.18 -15.90
C ILE A 383 28.55 23.93 -14.39
N VAL A 384 27.74 23.04 -13.81
CA VAL A 384 27.77 22.77 -12.37
C VAL A 384 29.11 22.12 -11.98
N GLY A 385 29.63 21.25 -12.83
CA GLY A 385 30.93 20.60 -12.64
C GLY A 385 32.10 21.58 -12.68
N SER A 386 32.13 22.51 -13.64
CA SER A 386 33.19 23.53 -13.71
C SER A 386 33.18 24.46 -12.50
N ILE A 387 31.99 24.86 -12.02
CA ILE A 387 31.85 25.65 -10.79
C ILE A 387 32.38 24.89 -9.57
N ALA A 388 32.16 23.57 -9.51
CA ALA A 388 32.59 22.73 -8.41
C ALA A 388 34.08 22.30 -8.49
N ASP A 389 34.73 22.45 -9.65
CA ASP A 389 36.13 22.08 -9.86
C ASP A 389 37.08 23.23 -9.47
N PRO A 390 37.85 23.11 -8.37
CA PRO A 390 38.78 24.14 -7.91
C PRO A 390 39.97 24.37 -8.86
N ASP A 391 40.30 23.43 -9.74
CA ASP A 391 41.41 23.58 -10.69
C ASP A 391 40.99 24.26 -12.01
N SER A 392 39.69 24.37 -12.28
CA SER A 392 39.17 25.13 -13.43
C SER A 392 39.55 26.62 -13.34
N ALA A 393 39.49 27.20 -12.14
CA ALA A 393 39.87 28.58 -11.86
C ALA A 393 41.39 28.85 -12.00
N LYS A 394 42.23 27.81 -11.91
CA LYS A 394 43.69 27.93 -12.10
C LYS A 394 44.11 27.83 -13.57
N ARG A 395 43.34 27.14 -14.42
CA ARG A 395 43.62 27.02 -15.87
C ARG A 395 43.14 28.21 -16.69
N ALA A 396 42.25 29.03 -16.14
CA ALA A 396 41.75 30.27 -16.76
C ALA A 396 42.61 31.51 -16.44
N ARG A 397 43.64 31.35 -15.60
CA ARG A 397 44.72 32.33 -15.38
C ARG A 397 45.96 31.86 -16.10
#